data_AF-A0A661KDI2-F1
#
_entry.id   AF-A0A661KDI2-F1
#
_cell.length_a   1.000
_cell.length_b   1.000
_cell.length_c   1.000
_cell.angle_alpha   90.00
_cell.angle_beta   90.00
_cell.angle_gamma   90.00
#
_symmetry.space_group_name_H-M   'P 1'
#
loop_
_entity.id
_entity.type
_entity.pdbx_description
1 polymer ?
#
loop_
_entity_poly.entity_id
_entity_poly.type
_entity_poly.pdbx_seq_one_letter_code
_entity_poly.pdbx_strand_id
1 'polypeptide(L)'
;MEKKHNMKTEVSGTLDFNSNGSKTEERIMEASRVKMEGMGPIQVSEVDIESLVIKYHPRINVDGIDELKRSIEKCGLQEPIAVYELDKGKYAVIDGCRRLEAAKRLGWKSVPCIVHENVDQRQAAHLSYVRNMERKNLNPVEIANHLVVMKEKFGYSLKELEIKGYGSKASISQKMKILNLPGSVLDKVREGKLTIAHGLHLLELPTSEEQERWAKRILEEDLSAKKAGKLIKRYISKGKQHKEAQEVEIPEGEIPGVFMKDSRDMSELKDESVHLIVSSPPFNIGMEFEEGISFEKHIEEVKAVLKECARVLVPGGIMALDVADIHTKHSSKEITLMGHRYQEWLREHGIYLKNIIIWYKNVMPLSKRKDLLNMAEVRHTHYKIVLNFEPIYIFRKQGRREVPSEEKILASRLSKKEILELCDGVWKIQPLKTKQGHPCVHPEELPRRLIKMFSYEGDLILDPWAGSGTTIKVANELNRHAVGYERELKYKPVIMEKLGLTDGESDTEVVRTMIESVQEIRSEVQVLEGATEAGETEGDICMAKIPEDGATPVEMSLNQ
;
A
#
# COMPACT_ATOMS: atom_id res chain seq x y z
N MET A 1 2.85 -52.33 26.31
CA MET A 1 2.14 -52.26 25.02
C MET A 1 0.66 -52.17 25.32
N GLU A 2 0.09 -50.97 25.34
CA GLU A 2 -1.36 -50.76 25.32
C GLU A 2 -1.61 -49.42 24.64
N LYS A 3 -2.34 -49.46 23.53
CA LYS A 3 -2.76 -48.30 22.73
C LYS A 3 -4.09 -47.78 23.31
N LYS A 4 -4.16 -46.49 23.63
CA LYS A 4 -5.42 -45.73 23.61
C LYS A 4 -5.25 -44.49 22.74
N HIS A 5 -5.99 -44.47 21.64
CA HIS A 5 -6.14 -43.36 20.71
C HIS A 5 -6.77 -42.16 21.42
N ASN A 6 -6.19 -40.96 21.23
CA ASN A 6 -6.81 -39.70 21.59
C ASN A 6 -6.78 -38.80 20.35
N MET A 7 -7.91 -38.69 19.64
CA MET A 7 -8.13 -37.71 18.59
C MET A 7 -8.49 -36.37 19.24
N LYS A 8 -7.65 -35.36 19.01
CA LYS A 8 -7.95 -33.95 19.29
C LYS A 8 -8.75 -33.39 18.12
N THR A 9 -9.98 -32.96 18.37
CA THR A 9 -10.71 -32.01 17.52
C THR A 9 -10.44 -30.60 18.04
N GLU A 10 -9.77 -29.79 17.22
CA GLU A 10 -9.61 -28.35 17.43
C GLU A 10 -10.92 -27.64 17.07
N VAL A 11 -11.53 -26.97 18.03
CA VAL A 11 -12.61 -25.99 17.80
C VAL A 11 -12.00 -24.61 18.02
N SER A 12 -11.76 -23.89 16.93
CA SER A 12 -11.30 -22.51 16.94
C SER A 12 -12.43 -21.59 17.41
N GLY A 13 -12.21 -20.91 18.54
CA GLY A 13 -13.13 -19.95 19.13
C GLY A 13 -13.32 -18.71 18.27
N THR A 14 -14.58 -18.42 17.95
CA THR A 14 -15.05 -17.09 17.55
C THR A 14 -15.54 -16.38 18.81
N LEU A 15 -14.90 -15.26 19.16
CA LEU A 15 -15.27 -14.41 20.27
C LEU A 15 -16.55 -13.65 19.93
N ASP A 16 -17.67 -14.14 20.47
CA ASP A 16 -18.97 -13.50 20.49
C ASP A 16 -18.91 -12.14 21.20
N PHE A 17 -19.12 -11.07 20.43
CA PHE A 17 -19.49 -9.75 20.94
C PHE A 17 -20.83 -9.34 20.31
N ASN A 18 -21.95 -9.90 20.81
CA ASN A 18 -23.30 -9.29 20.87
C ASN A 18 -24.44 -10.27 21.24
N SER A 19 -24.23 -11.26 22.11
CA SER A 19 -25.28 -12.24 22.46
C SER A 19 -26.32 -11.78 23.51
N ASN A 20 -26.19 -10.57 24.07
CA ASN A 20 -27.15 -10.06 25.06
C ASN A 20 -28.35 -9.30 24.45
N GLY A 21 -28.27 -8.89 23.18
CA GLY A 21 -29.37 -8.19 22.50
C GLY A 21 -30.44 -9.14 21.95
N SER A 22 -30.03 -10.27 21.36
CA SER A 22 -30.94 -11.14 20.58
C SER A 22 -31.98 -11.85 21.44
N LYS A 23 -31.60 -12.36 22.63
CA LYS A 23 -32.53 -13.04 23.54
C LYS A 23 -33.57 -12.10 24.15
N THR A 24 -33.23 -10.81 24.25
CA THR A 24 -34.13 -9.77 24.75
C THR A 24 -35.13 -9.36 23.68
N GLU A 25 -34.68 -9.22 22.43
CA GLU A 25 -35.53 -8.93 21.28
C GLU A 25 -36.49 -10.10 20.95
N GLU A 26 -36.02 -11.35 21.01
CA GLU A 26 -36.88 -12.54 20.85
C GLU A 26 -37.96 -12.62 21.94
N ARG A 27 -37.61 -12.38 23.21
CA ARG A 27 -38.59 -12.36 24.31
C ARG A 27 -39.61 -11.23 24.21
N ILE A 28 -39.23 -10.07 23.67
CA ILE A 28 -40.14 -8.95 23.43
C ILE A 28 -41.07 -9.24 22.23
N MET A 29 -40.59 -9.92 21.18
CA MET A 29 -41.43 -10.40 20.09
C MET A 29 -42.43 -11.47 20.57
N GLU A 30 -42.01 -12.40 21.43
CA GLU A 30 -42.91 -13.40 22.04
C GLU A 30 -43.97 -12.73 22.94
N ALA A 31 -43.59 -11.71 23.73
CA ALA A 31 -44.53 -10.93 24.53
C ALA A 31 -45.50 -10.10 23.68
N SER A 32 -45.11 -9.73 22.45
CA SER A 32 -45.96 -9.03 21.49
C SER A 32 -46.95 -9.99 20.79
N ARG A 33 -46.59 -11.28 20.62
CA ARG A 33 -47.53 -12.34 20.19
C ARG A 33 -48.68 -12.52 21.16
N VAL A 34 -48.41 -12.45 22.47
CA VAL A 34 -49.42 -12.63 23.54
C VAL A 34 -50.45 -11.48 23.59
N LYS A 35 -50.20 -10.34 22.91
CA LYS A 35 -51.15 -9.21 22.81
C LYS A 35 -51.96 -9.16 21.51
N MET A 36 -51.94 -10.22 20.69
CA MET A 36 -52.79 -10.33 19.49
C MET A 36 -54.17 -10.96 19.73
N GLU A 37 -54.64 -10.99 20.98
CA GLU A 37 -56.02 -11.36 21.32
C GLU A 37 -56.95 -10.17 21.04
N GLY A 38 -57.50 -10.12 19.82
CA GLY A 38 -58.46 -9.07 19.43
C GLY A 38 -58.76 -8.94 17.94
N MET A 39 -58.16 -9.77 17.08
CA MET A 39 -58.48 -9.76 15.65
C MET A 39 -59.78 -10.53 15.39
N GLY A 40 -60.72 -9.90 14.69
CA GLY A 40 -61.99 -10.49 14.27
C GLY A 40 -61.81 -11.72 13.35
N PRO A 41 -62.92 -12.34 12.90
CA PRO A 41 -62.87 -13.56 12.11
C PRO A 41 -62.05 -13.38 10.83
N ILE A 42 -61.18 -14.37 10.54
CA ILE A 42 -60.40 -14.42 9.29
C ILE A 42 -61.34 -14.88 8.17
N GLN A 43 -61.68 -13.99 7.25
CA GLN A 43 -62.41 -14.34 6.02
C GLN A 43 -61.47 -14.34 4.80
N VAL A 44 -61.52 -15.44 4.03
CA VAL A 44 -60.88 -15.51 2.71
C VAL A 44 -61.91 -15.05 1.68
N SER A 45 -61.58 -14.00 0.92
CA SER A 45 -62.44 -13.46 -0.14
C SER A 45 -61.63 -13.22 -1.41
N GLU A 46 -62.28 -13.37 -2.57
CA GLU A 46 -61.73 -12.94 -3.85
C GLU A 46 -61.88 -11.43 -3.96
N VAL A 47 -60.75 -10.73 -4.11
CA VAL A 47 -60.71 -9.27 -4.15
C VAL A 47 -60.18 -8.82 -5.50
N ASP A 48 -60.82 -7.83 -6.10
CA ASP A 48 -60.39 -7.20 -7.35
C ASP A 48 -59.00 -6.58 -7.16
N ILE A 49 -58.06 -6.93 -8.05
CA ILE A 49 -56.68 -6.44 -8.00
C ILE A 49 -56.61 -4.90 -8.10
N GLU A 50 -57.54 -4.26 -8.82
CA GLU A 50 -57.57 -2.80 -8.94
C GLU A 50 -57.95 -2.10 -7.62
N SER A 51 -58.65 -2.81 -6.73
CA SER A 51 -59.00 -2.32 -5.39
C SER A 51 -57.86 -2.44 -4.37
N LEU A 52 -56.77 -3.13 -4.73
CA LEU A 52 -55.61 -3.39 -3.86
C LEU A 52 -54.52 -2.33 -4.01
N VAL A 53 -54.19 -1.64 -2.91
CA VAL A 53 -53.11 -0.65 -2.85
C VAL A 53 -52.00 -1.07 -1.89
N ILE A 54 -50.75 -0.71 -2.21
CA ILE A 54 -49.61 -0.88 -1.30
C ILE A 54 -49.42 0.46 -0.60
N LYS A 55 -49.68 0.51 0.72
CA LYS A 55 -49.61 1.74 1.51
C LYS A 55 -48.92 1.49 2.85
N TYR A 56 -47.88 2.27 3.14
CA TYR A 56 -47.04 2.15 4.34
C TYR A 56 -46.43 0.75 4.56
N HIS A 57 -46.25 0.00 3.47
CA HIS A 57 -45.58 -1.28 3.50
C HIS A 57 -44.05 -1.06 3.64
N PRO A 58 -43.33 -1.83 4.48
CA PRO A 58 -41.90 -1.63 4.74
C PRO A 58 -41.02 -1.86 3.49
N ARG A 59 -41.45 -2.76 2.60
CA ARG A 59 -40.80 -3.01 1.31
C ARG A 59 -41.31 -2.03 0.27
N ILE A 60 -40.39 -1.27 -0.33
CA ILE A 60 -40.66 -0.28 -1.37
C ILE A 60 -40.40 -0.87 -2.76
N ASN A 61 -39.34 -1.66 -2.93
CA ASN A 61 -39.01 -2.33 -4.19
C ASN A 61 -39.26 -3.84 -4.12
N VAL A 62 -39.88 -4.38 -5.15
CA VAL A 62 -40.18 -5.81 -5.28
C VAL A 62 -39.28 -6.44 -6.35
N ASP A 63 -38.16 -7.00 -5.91
CA ASP A 63 -37.24 -7.74 -6.79
C ASP A 63 -37.63 -9.23 -6.91
N GLY A 64 -37.09 -9.91 -7.91
CA GLY A 64 -37.26 -11.36 -8.11
C GLY A 64 -38.72 -11.77 -8.39
N ILE A 65 -39.41 -11.01 -9.24
CA ILE A 65 -40.81 -11.28 -9.59
C ILE A 65 -40.93 -12.38 -10.63
N ASP A 66 -39.97 -12.53 -11.55
CA ASP A 66 -40.09 -13.46 -12.69
C ASP A 66 -40.08 -14.94 -12.27
N GLU A 67 -39.32 -15.30 -11.24
CA GLU A 67 -39.37 -16.64 -10.65
C GLU A 67 -40.70 -16.92 -9.97
N LEU A 68 -41.21 -15.94 -9.21
CA LEU A 68 -42.47 -16.06 -8.52
C LEU A 68 -43.64 -16.14 -9.51
N LYS A 69 -43.57 -15.39 -10.61
CA LYS A 69 -44.51 -15.45 -11.73
C LYS A 69 -44.61 -16.87 -12.30
N ARG A 70 -43.48 -17.48 -12.66
CA ARG A 70 -43.43 -18.87 -13.17
C ARG A 70 -44.01 -19.87 -12.17
N SER A 71 -43.74 -19.68 -10.87
CA SER A 71 -44.31 -20.53 -9.83
C SER A 71 -45.84 -20.38 -9.72
N ILE A 72 -46.36 -19.16 -9.81
CA ILE A 72 -47.79 -18.88 -9.74
C ILE A 72 -48.51 -19.39 -10.99
N GLU A 73 -47.91 -19.29 -12.18
CA GLU A 73 -48.46 -19.88 -13.41
C GLU A 73 -48.64 -21.40 -13.30
N LYS A 74 -47.67 -22.10 -12.68
CA LYS A 74 -47.68 -23.56 -12.59
C LYS A 74 -48.56 -24.10 -11.46
N CYS A 75 -48.50 -23.47 -10.29
CA CYS A 75 -49.09 -24.01 -9.07
C CYS A 75 -50.24 -23.15 -8.51
N GLY A 76 -50.56 -22.01 -9.13
CA GLY A 76 -51.50 -21.04 -8.58
C GLY A 76 -50.97 -20.33 -7.34
N LEU A 77 -51.80 -19.48 -6.75
CA LEU A 77 -51.44 -18.73 -5.55
C LEU A 77 -51.66 -19.59 -4.29
N GLN A 78 -50.58 -20.20 -3.78
CA GLN A 78 -50.62 -21.14 -2.66
C GLN A 78 -51.02 -20.50 -1.33
N GLU A 79 -50.62 -19.25 -1.10
CA GLU A 79 -50.97 -18.48 0.10
C GLU A 79 -51.72 -17.22 -0.31
N PRO A 80 -52.91 -16.95 0.27
CA PRO A 80 -53.65 -15.71 0.04
C PRO A 80 -52.86 -14.46 0.46
N ILE A 81 -53.19 -13.32 -0.17
CA ILE A 81 -52.59 -12.01 0.17
C ILE A 81 -53.31 -11.45 1.41
N ALA A 82 -52.56 -11.04 2.43
CA ALA A 82 -53.17 -10.46 3.62
C ALA A 82 -53.42 -8.97 3.40
N VAL A 83 -54.65 -8.51 3.64
CA VAL A 83 -55.08 -7.12 3.41
C VAL A 83 -55.93 -6.60 4.58
N TYR A 84 -56.12 -5.29 4.66
CA TYR A 84 -57.15 -4.67 5.51
C TYR A 84 -57.98 -3.70 4.68
N GLU A 85 -59.24 -3.49 5.08
CA GLU A 85 -60.13 -2.53 4.42
C GLU A 85 -59.72 -1.10 4.79
N LEU A 86 -59.44 -0.29 3.77
CA LEU A 86 -59.04 1.12 3.89
C LEU A 86 -60.24 2.04 3.91
N ASP A 87 -61.14 1.80 2.96
CA ASP A 87 -62.42 2.47 2.71
C ASP A 87 -63.35 1.41 2.07
N LYS A 88 -64.67 1.63 2.07
CA LYS A 88 -65.63 0.66 1.50
C LYS A 88 -65.19 0.14 0.13
N GLY A 89 -64.83 -1.14 0.05
CA GLY A 89 -64.41 -1.81 -1.19
C GLY A 89 -63.00 -1.47 -1.69
N LYS A 90 -62.15 -0.83 -0.89
CA LYS A 90 -60.71 -0.62 -1.16
C LYS A 90 -59.88 -1.24 -0.05
N TYR A 91 -58.83 -1.98 -0.42
CA TYR A 91 -58.01 -2.70 0.55
C TYR A 91 -56.53 -2.34 0.41
N ALA A 92 -55.81 -2.30 1.53
CA ALA A 92 -54.36 -2.18 1.54
C ALA A 92 -53.66 -3.47 1.94
N VAL A 93 -52.54 -3.74 1.27
CA VAL A 93 -51.73 -4.94 1.49
C VAL A 93 -50.96 -4.86 2.80
N ILE A 94 -51.13 -5.86 3.66
CA ILE A 94 -50.33 -6.10 4.87
C ILE A 94 -49.15 -7.02 4.51
N ASP A 95 -49.40 -8.10 3.80
CA ASP A 95 -48.36 -9.05 3.38
C ASP A 95 -48.72 -9.67 2.02
N GLY A 96 -47.69 -10.00 1.22
CA GLY A 96 -47.86 -10.56 -0.11
C GLY A 96 -47.64 -9.57 -1.26
N CYS A 97 -46.93 -8.46 -1.05
CA CYS A 97 -46.66 -7.47 -2.10
C CYS A 97 -46.01 -8.06 -3.37
N ARG A 98 -45.06 -8.99 -3.23
CA ARG A 98 -44.46 -9.70 -4.38
C ARG A 98 -45.47 -10.57 -5.12
N ARG A 99 -46.38 -11.22 -4.38
CA ARG A 99 -47.46 -12.05 -4.92
C ARG A 99 -48.49 -11.21 -5.68
N LEU A 100 -48.89 -10.08 -5.10
CA LEU A 100 -49.78 -9.11 -5.77
C LEU A 100 -49.16 -8.62 -7.08
N GLU A 101 -47.89 -8.22 -7.05
CA GLU A 101 -47.18 -7.73 -8.22
C GLU A 101 -47.04 -8.82 -9.30
N ALA A 102 -46.72 -10.06 -8.93
CA ALA A 102 -46.68 -11.18 -9.86
C ALA A 102 -48.07 -11.45 -10.49
N ALA A 103 -49.15 -11.45 -9.69
CA ALA A 103 -50.52 -11.62 -10.18
C ALA A 103 -50.95 -10.49 -11.12
N LYS A 104 -50.59 -9.23 -10.82
CA LYS A 104 -50.77 -8.07 -11.72
C LYS A 104 -50.10 -8.29 -13.08
N ARG A 105 -48.83 -8.71 -13.08
CA ARG A 105 -48.07 -9.00 -14.31
C ARG A 105 -48.55 -10.23 -15.08
N LEU A 106 -49.36 -11.08 -14.44
CA LEU A 106 -50.04 -12.21 -15.06
C LEU A 106 -51.41 -11.83 -15.63
N GLY A 107 -51.87 -10.59 -15.43
CA GLY A 107 -53.17 -10.12 -15.91
C GLY A 107 -54.35 -10.75 -15.16
N TRP A 108 -54.15 -11.19 -13.91
CA TRP A 108 -55.26 -11.66 -13.08
C TRP A 108 -56.21 -10.50 -12.77
N LYS A 109 -57.51 -10.79 -12.68
CA LYS A 109 -58.54 -9.79 -12.34
C LYS A 109 -58.83 -9.74 -10.84
N SER A 110 -58.80 -10.90 -10.19
CA SER A 110 -58.96 -11.02 -8.75
C SER A 110 -57.88 -11.91 -8.16
N VAL A 111 -57.65 -11.76 -6.87
CA VAL A 111 -56.72 -12.59 -6.09
C VAL A 111 -57.38 -13.00 -4.77
N PRO A 112 -57.09 -14.20 -4.26
CA PRO A 112 -57.58 -14.61 -2.96
C PRO A 112 -56.85 -13.82 -1.88
N CYS A 113 -57.63 -13.15 -1.04
CA CYS A 113 -57.17 -12.30 0.04
C CYS A 113 -57.70 -12.75 1.39
N ILE A 114 -56.86 -12.65 2.41
CA ILE A 114 -57.28 -12.71 3.82
C ILE A 114 -57.54 -11.27 4.26
N VAL A 115 -58.80 -10.93 4.50
CA VAL A 115 -59.22 -9.59 4.95
C VAL A 115 -59.18 -9.55 6.48
N HIS A 116 -58.32 -8.69 7.01
CA HIS A 116 -58.25 -8.42 8.45
C HIS A 116 -59.20 -7.28 8.81
N GLU A 117 -60.30 -7.61 9.48
CA GLU A 117 -61.26 -6.65 10.01
C GLU A 117 -60.74 -5.93 11.26
N ASN A 118 -61.20 -4.70 11.50
CA ASN A 118 -60.86 -3.88 12.68
C ASN A 118 -59.36 -3.54 12.83
N VAL A 119 -58.62 -3.49 11.74
CA VAL A 119 -57.19 -3.09 11.73
C VAL A 119 -57.06 -1.68 11.17
N ASP A 120 -56.52 -0.76 11.97
CA ASP A 120 -56.21 0.59 11.49
C ASP A 120 -54.90 0.64 10.67
N GLN A 121 -54.64 1.74 9.95
CA GLN A 121 -53.45 1.89 9.11
C GLN A 121 -52.13 1.72 9.90
N ARG A 122 -52.13 2.11 11.17
CA ARG A 122 -50.96 2.12 12.06
C ARG A 122 -50.63 0.69 12.53
N GLN A 123 -51.65 -0.08 12.86
CA GLN A 123 -51.58 -1.50 13.21
C GLN A 123 -51.21 -2.35 11.99
N ALA A 124 -51.80 -2.08 10.83
CA ALA A 124 -51.47 -2.75 9.58
C ALA A 124 -49.99 -2.59 9.20
N ALA A 125 -49.45 -1.37 9.28
CA ALA A 125 -48.03 -1.10 9.04
C ALA A 125 -47.12 -1.86 10.03
N HIS A 126 -47.52 -1.95 11.30
CA HIS A 126 -46.78 -2.72 12.30
C HIS A 126 -46.80 -4.23 12.02
N LEU A 127 -47.98 -4.79 11.72
CA LEU A 127 -48.17 -6.19 11.35
C LEU A 127 -47.33 -6.56 10.12
N SER A 128 -47.35 -5.70 9.11
CA SER A 128 -46.56 -5.87 7.89
C SER A 128 -45.07 -5.94 8.18
N TYR A 129 -44.56 -5.03 9.01
CA TYR A 129 -43.15 -5.03 9.44
C TYR A 129 -42.77 -6.31 10.20
N VAL A 130 -43.56 -6.73 11.18
CA VAL A 130 -43.28 -7.92 12.00
C VAL A 130 -43.19 -9.17 11.13
N ARG A 131 -44.16 -9.39 10.23
CA ARG A 131 -44.15 -10.54 9.31
C ARG A 131 -42.95 -10.56 8.37
N ASN A 132 -42.54 -9.39 7.86
CA ASN A 132 -41.38 -9.29 6.97
C ASN A 132 -40.04 -9.47 7.73
N MET A 133 -39.99 -9.04 8.99
CA MET A 133 -38.84 -9.25 9.88
C MET A 133 -38.66 -10.73 10.26
N GLU A 134 -39.73 -11.46 10.57
CA GLU A 134 -39.68 -12.91 10.85
C GLU A 134 -39.08 -13.70 9.68
N ARG A 135 -39.36 -13.26 8.44
CA ARG A 135 -38.79 -13.83 7.21
C ARG A 135 -37.36 -13.37 6.90
N LYS A 136 -36.76 -12.52 7.75
CA LYS A 136 -35.44 -11.89 7.55
C LYS A 136 -35.27 -11.26 6.16
N ASN A 137 -36.35 -10.68 5.64
CA ASN A 137 -36.46 -10.31 4.22
C ASN A 137 -36.45 -8.79 4.01
N LEU A 138 -36.14 -7.99 5.03
CA LEU A 138 -36.00 -6.53 4.88
C LEU A 138 -34.53 -6.13 4.86
N ASN A 139 -34.15 -5.31 3.90
CA ASN A 139 -32.83 -4.71 3.91
C ASN A 139 -32.74 -3.56 4.94
N PRO A 140 -31.53 -3.16 5.36
CA PRO A 140 -31.37 -2.13 6.39
C PRO A 140 -32.04 -0.78 6.06
N VAL A 141 -32.11 -0.41 4.78
CA VAL A 141 -32.69 0.86 4.31
C VAL A 141 -34.22 0.82 4.38
N GLU A 142 -34.83 -0.31 4.03
CA GLU A 142 -36.27 -0.55 4.20
C GLU A 142 -36.70 -0.45 5.66
N ILE A 143 -35.92 -1.07 6.57
CA ILE A 143 -36.15 -0.97 8.01
C ILE A 143 -36.11 0.49 8.46
N ALA A 144 -35.09 1.25 8.02
CA ALA A 144 -34.94 2.66 8.36
C ALA A 144 -36.12 3.51 7.88
N ASN A 145 -36.53 3.34 6.62
CA ASN A 145 -37.69 4.04 6.05
C ASN A 145 -38.98 3.72 6.80
N HIS A 146 -39.20 2.44 7.15
CA HIS A 146 -40.36 2.04 7.94
C HIS A 146 -40.40 2.74 9.30
N LEU A 147 -39.26 2.82 9.99
CA LEU A 147 -39.16 3.51 11.29
C LEU A 147 -39.48 5.01 11.18
N VAL A 148 -39.04 5.67 10.10
CA VAL A 148 -39.39 7.07 9.82
C VAL A 148 -40.88 7.24 9.63
N VAL A 149 -41.53 6.38 8.83
CA VAL A 149 -42.99 6.40 8.64
C VAL A 149 -43.73 6.22 9.97
N MET A 150 -43.31 5.25 10.79
CA MET A 150 -43.95 5.01 12.09
C MET A 150 -43.85 6.21 13.03
N LYS A 151 -42.73 6.93 13.02
CA LYS A 151 -42.49 8.09 13.86
C LYS A 151 -43.20 9.34 13.32
N GLU A 152 -42.97 9.70 12.07
CA GLU A 152 -43.40 10.97 11.48
C GLU A 152 -44.87 10.95 11.07
N LYS A 153 -45.32 9.87 10.43
CA LYS A 153 -46.71 9.78 9.95
C LYS A 153 -47.68 9.33 11.02
N PHE A 154 -47.28 8.35 11.84
CA PHE A 154 -48.14 7.76 12.87
C PHE A 154 -47.83 8.23 14.29
N GLY A 155 -46.95 9.22 14.44
CA GLY A 155 -46.69 9.91 15.71
C GLY A 155 -46.11 9.03 16.82
N TYR A 156 -45.53 7.86 16.52
CA TYR A 156 -44.93 7.03 17.56
C TYR A 156 -43.67 7.68 18.14
N SER A 157 -43.59 7.73 19.47
CA SER A 157 -42.36 8.02 20.18
C SER A 157 -41.39 6.84 20.12
N LEU A 158 -40.09 7.11 20.32
CA LEU A 158 -39.07 6.05 20.38
C LEU A 158 -39.35 5.02 21.50
N LYS A 159 -39.99 5.46 22.60
CA LYS A 159 -40.36 4.57 23.72
C LYS A 159 -41.46 3.59 23.31
N GLU A 160 -42.46 4.05 22.56
CA GLU A 160 -43.53 3.17 22.09
C GLU A 160 -43.04 2.19 21.03
N LEU A 161 -42.14 2.60 20.13
CA LEU A 161 -41.50 1.70 19.17
C LEU A 161 -40.68 0.60 19.85
N GLU A 162 -39.93 0.96 20.90
CA GLU A 162 -39.18 -0.01 21.71
C GLU A 162 -40.11 -1.02 22.39
N ILE A 163 -41.21 -0.56 23.01
CA ILE A 163 -42.23 -1.44 23.62
C ILE A 163 -42.87 -2.38 22.59
N LYS A 164 -43.03 -1.92 21.34
CA LYS A 164 -43.57 -2.71 20.22
C LYS A 164 -42.55 -3.65 19.56
N GLY A 165 -41.33 -3.75 20.09
CA GLY A 165 -40.34 -4.70 19.59
C GLY A 165 -39.59 -4.27 18.33
N TYR A 166 -39.55 -2.97 18.01
CA TYR A 166 -38.72 -2.46 16.89
C TYR A 166 -37.20 -2.45 17.18
N GLY A 167 -36.82 -2.77 18.42
CA GLY A 167 -35.46 -2.71 18.95
C GLY A 167 -35.30 -1.61 19.99
N SER A 168 -34.10 -1.49 20.57
CA SER A 168 -33.83 -0.45 21.58
C SER A 168 -33.95 0.97 21.00
N LYS A 169 -34.25 1.96 21.84
CA LYS A 169 -34.30 3.38 21.42
C LYS A 169 -33.05 3.83 20.67
N ALA A 170 -31.88 3.40 21.14
CA ALA A 170 -30.59 3.72 20.51
C ALA A 170 -30.48 3.07 19.12
N SER A 171 -30.85 1.79 18.99
CA SER A 171 -30.87 1.06 17.72
C SER A 171 -31.82 1.69 16.71
N ILE A 172 -33.04 2.05 17.14
CA ILE A 172 -34.04 2.72 16.30
C ILE A 172 -33.49 4.05 15.78
N SER A 173 -32.91 4.87 16.66
CA SER A 173 -32.31 6.16 16.27
C SER A 173 -31.17 5.98 15.26
N GLN A 174 -30.28 5.02 15.49
CA GLN A 174 -29.17 4.71 14.59
C GLN A 174 -29.63 4.24 13.21
N LYS A 175 -30.61 3.34 13.17
CA LYS A 175 -31.20 2.85 11.91
C LYS A 175 -31.82 3.98 11.10
N MET A 176 -32.47 4.97 11.71
CA MET A 176 -32.99 6.11 10.95
C MET A 176 -31.88 7.02 10.42
N LYS A 177 -30.80 7.21 11.18
CA LYS A 177 -29.70 8.12 10.79
C LYS A 177 -29.03 7.73 9.47
N ILE A 178 -28.94 6.44 9.14
CA ILE A 178 -28.28 6.00 7.90
C ILE A 178 -28.96 6.53 6.63
N LEU A 179 -30.21 6.98 6.68
CA LEU A 179 -30.89 7.61 5.54
C LEU A 179 -30.27 8.97 5.14
N ASN A 180 -29.44 9.56 6.00
CA ASN A 180 -28.71 10.79 5.71
C ASN A 180 -27.41 10.55 4.89
N LEU A 181 -27.10 9.30 4.56
CA LEU A 181 -25.94 8.97 3.72
C LEU A 181 -26.21 9.34 2.25
N PRO A 182 -25.16 9.67 1.46
CA PRO A 182 -25.24 9.82 0.02
C PRO A 182 -25.84 8.57 -0.64
N GLY A 183 -26.58 8.77 -1.74
CA GLY A 183 -27.28 7.69 -2.44
C GLY A 183 -26.37 6.51 -2.79
N SER A 184 -25.17 6.79 -3.29
CA SER A 184 -24.17 5.77 -3.66
C SER A 184 -23.69 4.91 -2.47
N VAL A 185 -23.67 5.48 -1.26
CA VAL A 185 -23.31 4.77 -0.01
C VAL A 185 -24.51 4.02 0.53
N LEU A 186 -25.70 4.63 0.47
CA LEU A 186 -26.94 4.02 0.90
C LEU A 186 -27.28 2.77 0.08
N ASP A 187 -26.97 2.78 -1.22
CA ASP A 187 -27.12 1.62 -2.11
C ASP A 187 -26.21 0.46 -1.66
N LYS A 188 -24.95 0.73 -1.30
CA LYS A 188 -24.03 -0.28 -0.74
C LYS A 188 -24.54 -0.86 0.58
N VAL A 189 -25.23 -0.07 1.40
CA VAL A 189 -25.89 -0.55 2.63
C VAL A 189 -27.13 -1.39 2.30
N ARG A 190 -27.91 -0.99 1.29
CA ARG A 190 -29.08 -1.73 0.80
C ARG A 190 -28.70 -3.12 0.29
N GLU A 191 -27.61 -3.22 -0.44
CA GLU A 191 -27.05 -4.46 -0.98
C GLU A 191 -26.37 -5.35 0.08
N GLY A 192 -26.20 -4.85 1.32
CA GLY A 192 -25.53 -5.58 2.40
C GLY A 192 -24.00 -5.58 2.30
N LYS A 193 -23.39 -4.89 1.33
CA LYS A 193 -21.94 -4.69 1.23
C LYS A 193 -21.39 -3.86 2.39
N LEU A 194 -22.18 -2.91 2.88
CA LEU A 194 -21.91 -2.14 4.09
C LEU A 194 -22.94 -2.42 5.17
N THR A 195 -22.48 -2.59 6.40
CA THR A 195 -23.37 -2.76 7.56
C THR A 195 -23.88 -1.40 8.04
N ILE A 196 -24.95 -1.40 8.85
CA ILE A 196 -25.45 -0.18 9.52
C ILE A 196 -24.33 0.50 10.32
N ALA A 197 -23.49 -0.29 10.99
CA ALA A 197 -22.35 0.24 11.75
C ALA A 197 -21.31 0.95 10.86
N HIS A 198 -21.08 0.46 9.63
CA HIS A 198 -20.29 1.21 8.64
C HIS A 198 -20.93 2.56 8.33
N GLY A 199 -22.23 2.55 8.01
CA GLY A 199 -22.97 3.77 7.71
C GLY A 199 -22.91 4.82 8.82
N LEU A 200 -23.05 4.39 10.08
CA LEU A 200 -22.96 5.29 11.23
C LEU A 200 -21.58 5.95 11.37
N HIS A 201 -20.49 5.22 11.11
CA HIS A 201 -19.15 5.80 11.13
C HIS A 201 -18.90 6.73 9.96
N LEU A 202 -19.43 6.42 8.77
CA LEU A 202 -19.34 7.30 7.61
C LEU A 202 -20.04 8.64 7.88
N LEU A 203 -21.20 8.64 8.56
CA LEU A 203 -21.87 9.88 8.97
C LEU A 203 -21.07 10.77 9.95
N GLU A 204 -19.97 10.28 10.53
CA GLU A 204 -19.07 11.12 11.32
C GLU A 204 -18.22 12.05 10.41
N LEU A 205 -18.13 11.77 9.10
CA LEU A 205 -17.40 12.57 8.11
C LEU A 205 -18.27 13.74 7.62
N PRO A 206 -17.69 14.95 7.48
CA PRO A 206 -18.46 16.17 7.23
C PRO A 206 -19.04 16.27 5.81
N THR A 207 -18.38 15.68 4.80
CA THR A 207 -18.77 15.86 3.38
C THR A 207 -19.22 14.55 2.73
N SER A 208 -20.12 14.65 1.76
CA SER A 208 -20.58 13.49 0.97
C SER A 208 -19.42 12.82 0.21
N GLU A 209 -18.49 13.61 -0.33
CA GLU A 209 -17.33 13.10 -1.07
C GLU A 209 -16.42 12.25 -0.18
N GLU A 210 -16.15 12.69 1.04
CA GLU A 210 -15.38 11.90 2.01
C GLU A 210 -16.12 10.62 2.40
N GLN A 211 -17.43 10.68 2.59
CA GLN A 211 -18.24 9.50 2.90
C GLN A 211 -18.16 8.47 1.77
N GLU A 212 -18.26 8.90 0.52
CA GLU A 212 -18.14 8.02 -0.65
C GLU A 212 -16.74 7.41 -0.78
N ARG A 213 -15.70 8.23 -0.59
CA ARG A 213 -14.30 7.79 -0.63
C ARG A 213 -14.01 6.76 0.46
N TRP A 214 -14.42 7.03 1.69
CA TRP A 214 -14.22 6.10 2.81
C TRP A 214 -15.05 4.83 2.64
N ALA A 215 -16.26 4.91 2.09
CA ALA A 215 -17.06 3.74 1.74
C ALA A 215 -16.34 2.85 0.71
N LYS A 216 -15.72 3.44 -0.32
CA LYS A 216 -14.89 2.71 -1.30
C LYS A 216 -13.71 2.03 -0.62
N ARG A 217 -12.96 2.77 0.22
CA ARG A 217 -11.82 2.25 0.98
C ARG A 217 -12.22 1.07 1.88
N ILE A 218 -13.34 1.16 2.60
CA ILE A 218 -13.83 0.09 3.48
C ILE A 218 -14.05 -1.21 2.70
N LEU A 219 -14.59 -1.12 1.48
CA LEU A 219 -14.84 -2.28 0.63
C LEU A 219 -13.56 -2.86 0.03
N GLU A 220 -12.66 -2.02 -0.47
CA GLU A 220 -11.39 -2.45 -1.06
C GLU A 220 -10.45 -3.12 -0.04
N GLU A 221 -10.50 -2.64 1.21
CA GLU A 221 -9.69 -3.16 2.31
C GLU A 221 -10.38 -4.22 3.17
N ASP A 222 -11.62 -4.57 2.85
CA ASP A 222 -12.48 -5.48 3.63
C ASP A 222 -12.46 -5.13 5.15
N LEU A 223 -12.69 -3.86 5.46
CA LEU A 223 -12.59 -3.37 6.85
C LEU A 223 -13.85 -3.76 7.64
N SER A 224 -13.63 -4.31 8.83
CA SER A 224 -14.71 -4.43 9.81
C SER A 224 -15.17 -3.05 10.32
N ALA A 225 -16.43 -2.95 10.73
CA ALA A 225 -17.00 -1.66 11.18
C ALA A 225 -16.22 -1.04 12.34
N LYS A 226 -15.76 -1.88 13.26
CA LYS A 226 -14.91 -1.46 14.38
C LYS A 226 -13.58 -0.88 13.90
N LYS A 227 -12.95 -1.47 12.89
CA LYS A 227 -11.68 -0.99 12.33
C LYS A 227 -11.90 0.29 11.52
N ALA A 228 -12.93 0.33 10.68
CA ALA A 228 -13.33 1.51 9.92
C ALA A 228 -13.59 2.72 10.84
N GLY A 229 -14.38 2.54 11.90
CA GLY A 229 -14.66 3.61 12.87
C GLY A 229 -13.40 4.13 13.58
N LYS A 230 -12.45 3.26 13.92
CA LYS A 230 -11.15 3.71 14.49
C LYS A 230 -10.34 4.55 13.50
N LEU A 231 -10.30 4.14 12.23
CA LEU A 231 -9.56 4.84 11.18
C LEU A 231 -10.20 6.20 10.87
N ILE A 232 -11.53 6.25 10.74
CA ILE A 232 -12.27 7.50 10.52
C ILE A 232 -12.06 8.48 11.68
N LYS A 233 -12.13 8.01 12.93
CA LYS A 233 -11.84 8.88 14.10
C LYS A 233 -10.40 9.41 14.10
N ARG A 234 -9.44 8.56 13.71
CA ARG A 234 -8.05 8.99 13.54
C ARG A 234 -7.91 10.02 12.42
N TYR A 235 -8.60 9.83 11.30
CA TYR A 235 -8.63 10.78 10.18
C TYR A 235 -9.19 12.14 10.62
N ILE A 236 -10.34 12.17 11.31
CA ILE A 236 -10.97 13.41 11.78
C ILE A 236 -10.09 14.14 12.80
N SER A 237 -9.47 13.40 13.73
CA SER A 237 -8.58 14.01 14.75
C SER A 237 -7.29 14.55 14.13
N LYS A 238 -6.72 13.86 13.14
CA LYS A 238 -5.51 14.30 12.44
C LYS A 238 -5.78 15.42 11.45
N GLY A 239 -6.92 15.42 10.76
CA GLY A 239 -7.32 16.51 9.84
C GLY A 239 -7.40 17.87 10.53
N LYS A 240 -7.69 17.90 11.84
CA LYS A 240 -7.63 19.13 12.66
C LYS A 240 -6.20 19.53 13.09
N GLN A 241 -5.21 18.65 12.92
CA GLN A 241 -3.82 18.86 13.34
C GLN A 241 -2.83 18.94 12.17
N HIS A 242 -3.26 18.64 10.94
CA HIS A 242 -2.45 18.88 9.77
C HIS A 242 -2.35 20.39 9.53
N LYS A 243 -1.22 20.98 9.92
CA LYS A 243 -0.71 22.12 9.15
C LYS A 243 -0.57 21.62 7.70
N GLU A 244 -1.00 22.43 6.73
CA GLU A 244 -0.65 22.20 5.33
C GLU A 244 0.84 21.85 5.29
N ALA A 245 1.16 20.68 4.74
CA ALA A 245 2.55 20.29 4.58
C ALA A 245 3.20 21.41 3.76
N GLN A 246 4.26 22.03 4.29
CA GLN A 246 4.99 23.05 3.54
C GLN A 246 5.34 22.45 2.18
N GLU A 247 4.97 23.19 1.13
CA GLU A 247 5.25 22.79 -0.24
C GLU A 247 6.77 22.60 -0.35
N VAL A 248 7.20 21.45 -0.85
CA VAL A 248 8.61 21.13 -0.99
C VAL A 248 9.14 21.98 -2.14
N GLU A 249 9.77 23.09 -1.80
CA GLU A 249 10.48 23.95 -2.76
C GLU A 249 11.67 23.16 -3.32
N ILE A 250 11.63 22.82 -4.62
CA ILE A 250 12.82 22.36 -5.35
C ILE A 250 13.55 23.64 -5.76
N PRO A 251 14.80 23.86 -5.34
CA PRO A 251 15.51 25.06 -5.75
C PRO A 251 15.77 25.05 -7.26
N GLU A 252 15.63 26.22 -7.88
CA GLU A 252 15.81 26.39 -9.33
C GLU A 252 17.28 26.16 -9.73
N GLY A 253 17.47 25.45 -10.84
CA GLY A 253 18.79 25.14 -11.40
C GLY A 253 18.70 24.87 -12.91
N GLU A 254 19.85 24.79 -13.58
CA GLU A 254 19.94 24.50 -15.04
C GLU A 254 19.26 23.17 -15.43
N ILE A 255 19.29 22.21 -14.51
CA ILE A 255 18.51 20.97 -14.56
C ILE A 255 17.58 21.00 -13.34
N PRO A 256 16.25 20.96 -13.52
CA PRO A 256 15.33 20.95 -12.39
C PRO A 256 15.67 19.86 -11.37
N GLY A 257 16.03 20.27 -10.15
CA GLY A 257 16.39 19.35 -9.07
C GLY A 257 17.76 18.69 -9.21
N VAL A 258 18.67 19.17 -10.06
CA VAL A 258 20.06 18.67 -10.07
C VAL A 258 21.05 19.83 -10.07
N PHE A 259 21.98 19.82 -9.12
CA PHE A 259 23.06 20.78 -9.00
C PHE A 259 24.37 20.19 -9.54
N MET A 260 24.97 20.87 -10.52
CA MET A 260 26.26 20.49 -11.06
C MET A 260 27.41 20.99 -10.17
N LYS A 261 27.47 20.51 -8.92
CA LYS A 261 28.47 20.89 -7.92
C LYS A 261 28.76 19.78 -6.90
N ASP A 262 29.74 20.03 -6.05
CA ASP A 262 30.14 19.12 -4.97
C ASP A 262 29.13 19.11 -3.81
N SER A 263 28.69 17.92 -3.41
CA SER A 263 27.70 17.70 -2.35
C SER A 263 28.23 17.90 -0.92
N ARG A 264 29.51 18.23 -0.73
CA ARG A 264 30.03 18.71 0.58
C ARG A 264 29.47 20.08 0.96
N ASP A 265 28.86 20.79 0.01
CA ASP A 265 28.09 22.01 0.23
C ASP A 265 26.67 21.82 -0.33
N MET A 266 25.69 21.57 0.53
CA MET A 266 24.27 21.52 0.16
C MET A 266 23.51 22.74 0.68
N SER A 267 24.11 23.93 0.62
CA SER A 267 23.53 25.19 1.15
C SER A 267 22.18 25.58 0.53
N GLU A 268 21.82 25.05 -0.64
CA GLU A 268 20.50 25.21 -1.26
C GLU A 268 19.39 24.49 -0.49
N LEU A 269 19.75 23.46 0.29
CA LEU A 269 18.82 22.67 1.07
C LEU A 269 18.74 23.19 2.51
N LYS A 270 17.51 23.49 2.95
CA LYS A 270 17.19 23.78 4.34
C LYS A 270 17.53 22.57 5.22
N ASP A 271 17.95 22.82 6.46
CA ASP A 271 18.10 21.79 7.47
C ASP A 271 16.78 21.01 7.60
N GLU A 272 16.88 19.68 7.80
CA GLU A 272 15.72 18.82 8.04
C GLU A 272 14.59 18.95 6.99
N SER A 273 14.95 19.00 5.70
CA SER A 273 14.02 19.12 4.56
C SER A 273 13.90 17.85 3.71
N VAL A 274 14.91 16.98 3.75
CA VAL A 274 14.99 15.74 2.97
C VAL A 274 14.37 14.58 3.73
N HIS A 275 13.49 13.82 3.08
CA HIS A 275 12.74 12.75 3.71
C HIS A 275 13.42 11.38 3.58
N LEU A 276 14.08 11.15 2.44
CA LEU A 276 14.78 9.92 2.11
C LEU A 276 16.04 10.24 1.30
N ILE A 277 17.14 9.60 1.65
CA ILE A 277 18.37 9.61 0.85
C ILE A 277 18.54 8.23 0.22
N VAL A 278 18.71 8.17 -1.09
CA VAL A 278 19.00 6.93 -1.82
C VAL A 278 20.21 7.17 -2.70
N SER A 279 21.29 6.43 -2.49
CA SER A 279 22.52 6.66 -3.24
C SER A 279 23.49 5.48 -3.19
N SER A 280 24.51 5.54 -4.05
CA SER A 280 25.68 4.66 -4.03
C SER A 280 26.95 5.53 -3.96
N PRO A 281 27.54 5.68 -2.76
CA PRO A 281 28.78 6.43 -2.57
C PRO A 281 29.94 5.89 -3.42
N PRO A 282 30.86 6.76 -3.89
CA PRO A 282 32.06 6.32 -4.60
C PRO A 282 32.99 5.48 -3.71
N PHE A 283 33.76 4.58 -4.31
CA PHE A 283 34.52 3.54 -3.60
C PHE A 283 36.04 3.78 -3.57
N ASN A 284 36.54 4.78 -4.31
CA ASN A 284 37.96 4.99 -4.58
C ASN A 284 38.67 3.70 -5.02
N ILE A 285 38.14 3.12 -6.09
CA ILE A 285 38.67 1.91 -6.71
C ILE A 285 39.24 2.26 -8.09
N GLY A 286 39.81 3.45 -8.27
CA GLY A 286 40.51 3.88 -9.48
C GLY A 286 39.59 4.09 -10.68
N MET A 287 38.40 4.63 -10.45
CA MET A 287 37.57 5.19 -11.52
C MET A 287 38.19 6.52 -12.01
N GLU A 288 37.89 6.94 -13.24
CA GLU A 288 38.44 8.18 -13.83
C GLU A 288 38.23 9.44 -12.97
N PHE A 289 37.13 9.53 -12.22
CA PHE A 289 36.82 10.65 -11.33
C PHE A 289 37.47 10.53 -9.94
N GLU A 290 38.21 9.44 -9.69
CA GLU A 290 38.92 9.14 -8.45
C GLU A 290 40.45 9.24 -8.65
N GLU A 291 40.90 9.60 -9.86
CA GLU A 291 42.32 9.66 -10.21
C GLU A 291 43.07 10.70 -9.37
N GLY A 292 44.22 10.30 -8.81
CA GLY A 292 45.05 11.15 -7.96
C GLY A 292 44.53 11.39 -6.54
N ILE A 293 43.44 10.73 -6.12
CA ILE A 293 42.88 10.86 -4.76
C ILE A 293 43.33 9.68 -3.89
N SER A 294 44.01 9.97 -2.77
CA SER A 294 44.36 8.92 -1.80
C SER A 294 43.11 8.33 -1.14
N PHE A 295 43.21 7.09 -0.66
CA PHE A 295 42.10 6.45 0.03
C PHE A 295 41.65 7.24 1.27
N GLU A 296 42.61 7.76 2.03
CA GLU A 296 42.36 8.59 3.21
C GLU A 296 41.58 9.85 2.86
N LYS A 297 42.01 10.57 1.82
CA LYS A 297 41.34 11.78 1.35
C LYS A 297 39.93 11.46 0.87
N HIS A 298 39.74 10.39 0.09
CA HIS A 298 38.42 9.96 -0.34
C HIS A 298 37.46 9.70 0.83
N ILE A 299 37.95 9.01 1.86
CA ILE A 299 37.17 8.71 3.07
C ILE A 299 36.77 10.01 3.79
N GLU A 300 37.66 11.01 3.86
CA GLU A 300 37.33 12.34 4.40
C GLU A 300 36.25 13.06 3.56
N GLU A 301 36.32 12.96 2.23
CA GLU A 301 35.31 13.55 1.34
C GLU A 301 33.94 12.91 1.54
N VAL A 302 33.88 11.57 1.58
CA VAL A 302 32.63 10.84 1.85
C VAL A 302 32.09 11.20 3.24
N LYS A 303 32.95 11.30 4.26
CA LYS A 303 32.53 11.70 5.62
C LYS A 303 31.93 13.11 5.63
N ALA A 304 32.50 14.05 4.87
CA ALA A 304 31.97 15.41 4.75
C ALA A 304 30.59 15.43 4.07
N VAL A 305 30.38 14.64 3.02
CA VAL A 305 29.05 14.52 2.37
C VAL A 305 28.04 13.89 3.33
N LEU A 306 28.41 12.83 4.06
CA LEU A 306 27.51 12.19 5.03
C LEU A 306 27.09 13.14 6.17
N LYS A 307 27.96 14.09 6.55
CA LYS A 307 27.62 15.15 7.50
C LYS A 307 26.55 16.09 6.94
N GLU A 308 26.68 16.53 5.68
CA GLU A 308 25.65 17.34 5.02
C GLU A 308 24.33 16.56 4.87
N CYS A 309 24.40 15.30 4.46
CA CYS A 309 23.25 14.41 4.45
C CYS A 309 22.54 14.34 5.81
N ALA A 310 23.29 14.30 6.91
CA ALA A 310 22.72 14.25 8.25
C ALA A 310 22.03 15.58 8.65
N ARG A 311 22.56 16.72 8.20
CA ARG A 311 21.97 18.06 8.40
C ARG A 311 20.61 18.16 7.70
N VAL A 312 20.55 17.79 6.42
CA VAL A 312 19.33 17.96 5.61
C VAL A 312 18.27 16.89 5.86
N LEU A 313 18.62 15.72 6.38
CA LEU A 313 17.66 14.63 6.63
C LEU A 313 16.70 14.98 7.78
N VAL A 314 15.39 14.83 7.57
CA VAL A 314 14.35 15.06 8.59
C VAL A 314 14.49 14.10 9.79
N PRO A 315 14.04 14.48 11.00
CA PRO A 315 13.92 13.55 12.12
C PRO A 315 13.10 12.31 11.74
N GLY A 316 13.61 11.12 12.03
CA GLY A 316 12.97 9.86 11.64
C GLY A 316 13.09 9.51 10.14
N GLY A 317 13.73 10.35 9.33
CA GLY A 317 14.06 10.11 7.92
C GLY A 317 15.04 8.96 7.72
N ILE A 318 15.09 8.44 6.50
CA ILE A 318 15.82 7.22 6.15
C ILE A 318 16.93 7.55 5.16
N MET A 319 18.06 6.85 5.30
CA MET A 319 19.17 6.90 4.35
C MET A 319 19.48 5.47 3.92
N ALA A 320 19.32 5.18 2.64
CA ALA A 320 19.59 3.89 2.03
C ALA A 320 20.85 4.02 1.14
N LEU A 321 21.93 3.37 1.55
CA LEU A 321 23.21 3.43 0.84
C LEU A 321 23.56 2.05 0.30
N ASP A 322 23.73 1.94 -1.02
CA ASP A 322 24.24 0.76 -1.71
C ASP A 322 25.78 0.81 -1.74
N VAL A 323 26.41 -0.01 -0.90
CA VAL A 323 27.84 0.09 -0.60
C VAL A 323 28.45 -1.30 -0.44
N ALA A 324 29.27 -1.72 -1.41
CA ALA A 324 30.09 -2.92 -1.27
C ALA A 324 31.23 -2.73 -0.25
N ASP A 325 31.64 -3.83 0.38
CA ASP A 325 32.92 -3.88 1.10
C ASP A 325 34.08 -3.88 0.09
N ILE A 326 35.22 -3.31 0.48
CA ILE A 326 36.38 -3.18 -0.42
C ILE A 326 37.31 -4.38 -0.21
N HIS A 327 37.40 -5.25 -1.22
CA HIS A 327 38.18 -6.49 -1.17
C HIS A 327 39.61 -6.35 -1.69
N THR A 328 39.85 -5.47 -2.67
CA THR A 328 41.16 -5.29 -3.30
C THR A 328 41.29 -3.89 -3.92
N LYS A 329 42.38 -3.18 -3.58
CA LYS A 329 43.09 -2.12 -4.34
C LYS A 329 44.05 -1.34 -3.42
N HIS A 330 43.76 -1.30 -2.12
CA HIS A 330 44.58 -0.61 -1.09
C HIS A 330 45.33 -1.58 -0.15
N SER A 331 44.82 -2.81 0.00
CA SER A 331 45.46 -3.92 0.70
C SER A 331 44.89 -5.24 0.19
N SER A 332 45.74 -6.22 -0.10
CA SER A 332 45.31 -7.61 -0.36
C SER A 332 45.24 -8.44 0.93
N LYS A 333 45.55 -7.83 2.09
CA LYS A 333 45.67 -8.51 3.38
C LYS A 333 44.33 -8.62 4.12
N GLU A 334 43.41 -7.69 3.91
CA GLU A 334 42.14 -7.62 4.63
C GLU A 334 41.03 -6.96 3.81
N ILE A 335 39.78 -7.20 4.23
CA ILE A 335 38.57 -6.60 3.65
C ILE A 335 38.22 -5.35 4.46
N THR A 336 37.98 -4.23 3.78
CA THR A 336 37.49 -3.02 4.47
C THR A 336 35.97 -3.04 4.53
N LEU A 337 35.43 -3.18 5.75
CA LEU A 337 33.99 -3.19 6.01
C LEU A 337 33.39 -1.78 5.96
N MET A 338 32.88 -1.38 4.80
CA MET A 338 32.46 0.00 4.56
C MET A 338 31.21 0.38 5.36
N GLY A 339 30.24 -0.54 5.48
CA GLY A 339 29.05 -0.31 6.28
C GLY A 339 29.35 -0.05 7.77
N HIS A 340 30.39 -0.69 8.32
CA HIS A 340 30.81 -0.45 9.70
C HIS A 340 31.36 0.97 9.89
N ARG A 341 32.20 1.44 8.96
CA ARG A 341 32.75 2.79 8.97
C ARG A 341 31.65 3.85 8.85
N TYR A 342 30.71 3.67 7.92
CA TYR A 342 29.61 4.63 7.76
C TYR A 342 28.72 4.66 8.99
N GLN A 343 28.43 3.50 9.59
CA GLN A 343 27.68 3.45 10.84
C GLN A 343 28.38 4.20 11.97
N GLU A 344 29.70 4.10 12.10
CA GLU A 344 30.46 4.83 13.11
C GLU A 344 30.27 6.34 12.97
N TRP A 345 30.49 6.89 11.77
CA TRP A 345 30.37 8.34 11.53
C TRP A 345 28.94 8.84 11.64
N LEU A 346 27.97 8.11 11.09
CA LEU A 346 26.56 8.49 11.13
C LEU A 346 26.00 8.48 12.57
N ARG A 347 26.56 7.65 13.46
CA ARG A 347 26.16 7.58 14.87
C ARG A 347 26.41 8.90 15.60
N GLU A 348 27.48 9.61 15.26
CA GLU A 348 27.81 10.94 15.80
C GLU A 348 26.71 11.97 15.46
N HIS A 349 25.95 11.72 14.40
CA HIS A 349 24.84 12.57 13.94
C HIS A 349 23.46 12.01 14.28
N GLY A 350 23.37 11.06 15.22
CA GLY A 350 22.10 10.47 15.64
C GLY A 350 21.42 9.63 14.55
N ILE A 351 22.19 9.13 13.57
CA ILE A 351 21.71 8.26 12.50
C ILE A 351 22.22 6.85 12.75
N TYR A 352 21.30 5.89 12.81
CA TYR A 352 21.62 4.52 13.24
C TYR A 352 21.24 3.52 12.16
N LEU A 353 22.10 2.52 11.93
CA LEU A 353 21.78 1.37 11.08
C LEU A 353 20.60 0.61 11.70
N LYS A 354 19.57 0.33 10.89
CA LYS A 354 18.36 -0.39 11.33
C LYS A 354 18.16 -1.70 10.62
N ASN A 355 18.50 -1.79 9.34
CA ASN A 355 18.37 -3.01 8.54
C ASN A 355 19.44 -3.05 7.44
N ILE A 356 19.62 -4.23 6.87
CA ILE A 356 20.46 -4.47 5.70
C ILE A 356 19.62 -5.26 4.70
N ILE A 357 19.62 -4.84 3.45
CA ILE A 357 19.03 -5.57 2.32
C ILE A 357 20.18 -6.10 1.47
N ILE A 358 20.10 -7.36 1.04
CA ILE A 358 21.11 -7.97 0.17
C ILE A 358 20.64 -7.88 -1.28
N TRP A 359 21.29 -7.06 -2.09
CA TRP A 359 21.10 -7.06 -3.53
C TRP A 359 21.93 -8.19 -4.15
N TYR A 360 21.26 -9.31 -4.46
CA TYR A 360 21.85 -10.42 -5.20
C TYR A 360 21.91 -10.09 -6.70
N LYS A 361 23.12 -9.86 -7.20
CA LYS A 361 23.43 -9.66 -8.60
C LYS A 361 23.50 -11.04 -9.23
N ASN A 362 22.47 -11.44 -9.95
CA ASN A 362 22.46 -12.73 -10.64
C ASN A 362 23.36 -12.69 -11.91
N VAL A 363 24.65 -12.46 -11.66
CA VAL A 363 25.74 -12.40 -12.65
C VAL A 363 26.00 -13.77 -13.24
N MET A 364 26.72 -13.78 -14.37
CA MET A 364 27.00 -14.94 -15.22
C MET A 364 27.15 -16.26 -14.42
N PRO A 365 26.50 -17.37 -14.86
CA PRO A 365 26.62 -18.66 -14.18
C PRO A 365 28.08 -19.01 -13.89
N LEU A 366 28.38 -19.48 -12.67
CA LEU A 366 29.74 -19.88 -12.27
C LEU A 366 30.37 -20.85 -13.30
N SER A 367 29.54 -21.69 -13.94
CA SER A 367 29.90 -22.62 -15.01
C SER A 367 30.45 -21.97 -16.30
N LYS A 368 30.41 -20.64 -16.43
CA LYS A 368 30.95 -19.90 -17.58
C LYS A 368 32.18 -19.05 -17.22
N ARG A 369 32.62 -19.05 -15.95
CA ARG A 369 33.76 -18.26 -15.49
C ARG A 369 35.07 -19.04 -15.59
N LYS A 370 35.86 -18.71 -16.62
CA LYS A 370 37.14 -19.37 -16.95
C LYS A 370 38.15 -19.35 -15.78
N ASP A 371 38.14 -18.28 -14.99
CA ASP A 371 38.95 -18.11 -13.78
C ASP A 371 38.59 -19.08 -12.64
N LEU A 372 37.36 -19.59 -12.60
CA LEU A 372 36.90 -20.60 -11.65
C LEU A 372 36.90 -22.02 -12.24
N LEU A 373 36.76 -22.16 -13.56
CA LEU A 373 36.72 -23.47 -14.23
C LEU A 373 38.10 -24.15 -14.27
N ASN A 374 39.19 -23.39 -14.12
CA ASN A 374 40.56 -23.92 -14.00
C ASN A 374 40.95 -24.30 -12.54
N MET A 375 39.97 -24.49 -11.64
CA MET A 375 40.20 -24.80 -10.22
C MET A 375 40.61 -26.26 -9.93
N ALA A 376 40.75 -27.12 -10.94
CA ALA A 376 41.19 -28.51 -10.77
C ALA A 376 42.63 -28.64 -10.23
N GLU A 377 43.46 -27.62 -10.44
CA GLU A 377 44.87 -27.57 -9.99
C GLU A 377 45.08 -26.64 -8.78
N VAL A 378 44.01 -26.01 -8.28
CA VAL A 378 44.10 -25.06 -7.16
C VAL A 378 44.19 -25.84 -5.85
N ARG A 379 45.24 -25.58 -5.07
CA ARG A 379 45.41 -26.15 -3.73
C ARG A 379 44.17 -25.86 -2.89
N HIS A 380 43.71 -26.81 -2.08
CA HIS A 380 42.44 -26.72 -1.32
C HIS A 380 42.34 -25.47 -0.40
N THR A 381 43.45 -24.80 -0.11
CA THR A 381 43.51 -23.56 0.69
C THR A 381 43.41 -22.27 -0.14
N HIS A 382 43.29 -22.37 -1.46
CA HIS A 382 43.38 -21.23 -2.39
C HIS A 382 42.08 -21.00 -3.20
N TYR A 383 40.98 -21.64 -2.80
CA TYR A 383 39.67 -21.38 -3.41
C TYR A 383 39.27 -19.92 -3.22
N LYS A 384 38.79 -19.30 -4.31
CA LYS A 384 38.31 -17.91 -4.30
C LYS A 384 36.80 -17.87 -4.10
N ILE A 385 36.35 -17.09 -3.11
CA ILE A 385 34.93 -16.77 -2.93
C ILE A 385 34.57 -15.63 -3.87
N VAL A 386 33.38 -15.74 -4.44
CA VAL A 386 32.87 -14.81 -5.43
C VAL A 386 31.69 -14.09 -4.82
N LEU A 387 31.85 -12.79 -4.65
CA LEU A 387 30.77 -11.97 -4.13
C LEU A 387 29.93 -11.50 -5.31
N ASN A 388 28.73 -12.06 -5.37
CA ASN A 388 27.70 -11.73 -6.35
C ASN A 388 26.54 -10.98 -5.69
N PHE A 389 26.83 -10.26 -4.61
CA PHE A 389 25.84 -9.44 -3.93
C PHE A 389 26.47 -8.15 -3.42
N GLU A 390 25.63 -7.15 -3.18
CA GLU A 390 25.98 -5.92 -2.48
C GLU A 390 24.97 -5.64 -1.36
N PRO A 391 25.44 -5.19 -0.18
CA PRO A 391 24.55 -4.78 0.89
C PRO A 391 24.05 -3.34 0.67
N ILE A 392 22.75 -3.16 0.83
CA ILE A 392 22.10 -1.86 0.95
C ILE A 392 21.85 -1.62 2.44
N TYR A 393 22.56 -0.66 2.99
CA TYR A 393 22.45 -0.30 4.41
C TYR A 393 21.30 0.69 4.61
N ILE A 394 20.38 0.35 5.50
CA ILE A 394 19.20 1.18 5.82
C ILE A 394 19.42 1.85 7.17
N PHE A 395 19.82 3.11 7.13
CA PHE A 395 20.01 3.97 8.29
C PHE A 395 18.76 4.80 8.57
N ARG A 396 18.58 5.19 9.84
CA ARG A 396 17.47 6.06 10.27
C ARG A 396 17.93 7.12 11.24
N LYS A 397 17.59 8.37 10.96
CA LYS A 397 17.81 9.50 11.88
C LYS A 397 16.90 9.37 13.10
N GLN A 398 17.43 9.64 14.28
CA GLN A 398 16.66 9.69 15.51
C GLN A 398 15.57 10.76 15.40
N GLY A 399 14.45 10.53 16.10
CA GLY A 399 13.30 11.42 16.10
C GLY A 399 12.09 10.82 15.42
N ARG A 400 11.05 11.65 15.24
CA ARG A 400 9.78 11.23 14.65
C ARG A 400 9.50 12.09 13.43
N ARG A 401 9.33 11.40 12.31
CA ARG A 401 8.95 12.00 11.06
C ARG A 401 7.48 12.44 11.11
N GLU A 402 7.19 13.61 10.57
CA GLU A 402 5.82 14.05 10.37
C GLU A 402 5.09 13.09 9.42
N VAL A 403 3.86 12.75 9.78
CA VAL A 403 3.01 11.86 8.99
C VAL A 403 2.26 12.75 8.00
N PRO A 404 2.29 12.47 6.69
CA PRO A 404 1.59 13.29 5.69
C PRO A 404 0.08 13.06 5.71
N SER A 405 -0.65 13.81 4.89
CA SER A 405 -2.11 13.69 4.78
C SER A 405 -2.51 12.26 4.44
N GLU A 406 -3.71 11.83 4.87
CA GLU A 406 -4.20 10.49 4.57
C GLU A 406 -4.35 10.25 3.06
N GLU A 407 -4.49 11.30 2.26
CA GLU A 407 -4.48 11.22 0.80
C GLU A 407 -3.12 10.75 0.28
N LYS A 408 -2.03 11.40 0.70
CA LYS A 408 -0.67 11.01 0.36
C LYS A 408 -0.34 9.61 0.89
N ILE A 409 -0.80 9.26 2.08
CA ILE A 409 -0.63 7.89 2.63
C ILE A 409 -1.31 6.86 1.73
N LEU A 410 -2.54 7.12 1.29
CA LEU A 410 -3.30 6.22 0.43
C LEU A 410 -2.67 6.11 -0.96
N ALA A 411 -2.24 7.23 -1.55
CA ALA A 411 -1.58 7.24 -2.85
C ALA A 411 -0.22 6.51 -2.84
N SER A 412 0.46 6.52 -1.69
CA SER A 412 1.74 5.84 -1.50
C SER A 412 1.62 4.36 -1.11
N ARG A 413 0.41 3.82 -1.02
CA ARG A 413 0.19 2.49 -0.45
C ARG A 413 0.66 1.39 -1.40
N LEU A 414 1.39 0.44 -0.82
CA LEU A 414 1.76 -0.80 -1.48
C LEU A 414 0.63 -1.84 -1.44
N SER A 415 0.42 -2.53 -2.56
CA SER A 415 -0.40 -3.73 -2.61
C SER A 415 0.20 -4.84 -1.76
N LYS A 416 -0.61 -5.84 -1.40
CA LYS A 416 -0.15 -7.01 -0.63
C LYS A 416 1.00 -7.75 -1.34
N LYS A 417 0.93 -7.84 -2.67
CA LYS A 417 1.97 -8.47 -3.50
C LYS A 417 3.28 -7.70 -3.39
N GLU A 418 3.24 -6.38 -3.56
CA GLU A 418 4.43 -5.53 -3.45
C GLU A 418 5.04 -5.58 -2.05
N ILE A 419 4.22 -5.60 -0.99
CA ILE A 419 4.74 -5.75 0.38
C ILE A 419 5.55 -7.04 0.53
N LEU A 420 5.04 -8.16 0.02
CA LEU A 420 5.74 -9.45 0.10
C LEU A 420 7.06 -9.44 -0.70
N GLU A 421 7.08 -8.78 -1.86
CA GLU A 421 8.28 -8.67 -2.70
C GLU A 421 9.33 -7.71 -2.15
N LEU A 422 8.89 -6.58 -1.58
CA LEU A 422 9.75 -5.50 -1.11
C LEU A 422 10.30 -5.76 0.31
N CYS A 423 9.53 -6.44 1.16
CA CYS A 423 9.97 -6.77 2.52
C CYS A 423 10.83 -8.05 2.58
N ASP A 424 11.12 -8.70 1.46
CA ASP A 424 12.17 -9.72 1.40
C ASP A 424 13.54 -9.07 1.61
N GLY A 425 14.36 -9.67 2.48
CA GLY A 425 15.70 -9.19 2.78
C GLY A 425 16.71 -9.44 1.66
N VAL A 426 16.36 -10.26 0.65
CA VAL A 426 17.23 -10.55 -0.49
C VAL A 426 16.55 -10.13 -1.79
N TRP A 427 17.12 -9.12 -2.46
CA TRP A 427 16.61 -8.62 -3.73
C TRP A 427 17.41 -9.15 -4.89
N LYS A 428 16.75 -9.90 -5.77
CA LYS A 428 17.36 -10.46 -6.99
C LYS A 428 17.09 -9.51 -8.15
N ILE A 429 17.99 -8.55 -8.35
CA ILE A 429 17.88 -7.53 -9.40
C ILE A 429 19.08 -7.68 -10.34
N GLN A 430 18.83 -7.67 -11.65
CA GLN A 430 19.90 -7.80 -12.63
C GLN A 430 20.62 -6.48 -12.85
N PRO A 431 21.97 -6.45 -12.79
CA PRO A 431 22.75 -5.28 -13.18
C PRO A 431 22.50 -4.89 -14.64
N LEU A 432 22.66 -3.60 -14.96
CA LEU A 432 22.61 -3.13 -16.33
C LEU A 432 23.80 -3.68 -17.13
N LYS A 433 23.56 -4.03 -18.40
CA LYS A 433 24.61 -4.53 -19.31
C LYS A 433 25.37 -3.40 -20.00
N THR A 434 24.77 -2.23 -20.13
CA THR A 434 25.34 -1.06 -20.81
C THR A 434 25.57 0.07 -19.81
N LYS A 435 26.63 0.85 -20.04
CA LYS A 435 27.02 1.98 -19.17
C LYS A 435 26.12 3.21 -19.34
N GLN A 436 25.31 3.32 -20.40
CA GLN A 436 24.39 4.45 -20.61
C GLN A 436 25.04 5.83 -20.35
N GLY A 437 26.25 6.06 -20.86
CA GLY A 437 26.99 7.32 -20.68
C GLY A 437 27.68 7.53 -19.32
N HIS A 438 27.45 6.68 -18.31
CA HIS A 438 28.09 6.76 -16.98
C HIS A 438 28.66 5.40 -16.53
N PRO A 439 29.87 5.34 -15.97
CA PRO A 439 30.51 4.04 -15.72
C PRO A 439 29.82 3.18 -14.64
N CYS A 440 29.15 3.81 -13.67
CA CYS A 440 28.50 3.15 -12.54
C CYS A 440 27.02 3.52 -12.51
N VAL A 441 26.18 2.85 -13.29
CA VAL A 441 24.72 3.06 -13.28
C VAL A 441 24.04 1.87 -12.61
N HIS A 442 23.33 2.10 -11.50
CA HIS A 442 22.49 1.07 -10.90
C HIS A 442 21.19 0.85 -11.69
N PRO A 443 20.56 -0.33 -11.64
CA PRO A 443 19.25 -0.56 -12.25
C PRO A 443 18.17 0.28 -11.56
N GLU A 444 17.24 0.86 -12.32
CA GLU A 444 16.14 1.68 -11.79
C GLU A 444 15.29 0.98 -10.72
N GLU A 445 15.20 -0.35 -10.80
CA GLU A 445 14.46 -1.14 -9.84
C GLU A 445 14.97 -0.93 -8.41
N LEU A 446 16.27 -0.73 -8.21
CA LEU A 446 16.89 -0.53 -6.91
C LEU A 446 16.35 0.73 -6.19
N PRO A 447 16.52 1.97 -6.73
CA PRO A 447 15.93 3.15 -6.12
C PRO A 447 14.39 3.10 -6.13
N ARG A 448 13.74 2.46 -7.11
CA ARG A 448 12.27 2.36 -7.16
C ARG A 448 11.72 1.62 -5.95
N ARG A 449 12.34 0.50 -5.57
CA ARG A 449 11.95 -0.26 -4.38
C ARG A 449 12.16 0.56 -3.11
N LEU A 450 13.33 1.20 -2.95
CA LEU A 450 13.67 2.00 -1.78
C LEU A 450 12.75 3.22 -1.61
N ILE A 451 12.50 3.97 -2.68
CA ILE A 451 11.61 5.15 -2.67
C ILE A 451 10.19 4.74 -2.30
N LYS A 452 9.66 3.66 -2.88
CA LYS A 452 8.31 3.17 -2.55
C LYS A 452 8.17 2.70 -1.10
N MET A 453 9.20 2.11 -0.52
CA MET A 453 9.16 1.60 0.86
C MET A 453 9.30 2.70 1.90
N PHE A 454 10.10 3.72 1.62
CA PHE A 454 10.60 4.65 2.65
C PHE A 454 10.18 6.10 2.45
N SER A 455 9.34 6.39 1.44
CA SER A 455 8.79 7.72 1.18
C SER A 455 7.30 7.69 0.84
N TYR A 456 6.62 8.80 1.09
CA TYR A 456 5.29 9.11 0.61
C TYR A 456 5.36 10.00 -0.66
N GLU A 457 4.29 10.05 -1.44
CA GLU A 457 4.15 11.02 -2.53
C GLU A 457 4.29 12.46 -2.03
N GLY A 458 5.03 13.27 -2.81
CA GLY A 458 5.41 14.63 -2.45
C GLY A 458 6.53 14.73 -1.41
N ASP A 459 7.17 13.63 -1.02
CA ASP A 459 8.41 13.69 -0.24
C ASP A 459 9.58 14.20 -1.09
N LEU A 460 10.57 14.80 -0.43
CA LEU A 460 11.86 15.15 -1.02
C LEU A 460 12.86 13.99 -0.90
N ILE A 461 13.37 13.53 -2.04
CA ILE A 461 14.39 12.48 -2.17
C ILE A 461 15.73 13.13 -2.53
N LEU A 462 16.82 12.72 -1.89
CA LEU A 462 18.15 13.22 -2.19
C LEU A 462 19.07 12.10 -2.70
N ASP A 463 19.81 12.41 -3.74
CA ASP A 463 20.98 11.65 -4.18
C ASP A 463 22.24 12.56 -4.20
N PRO A 464 23.12 12.47 -3.20
CA PRO A 464 24.31 13.33 -3.10
C PRO A 464 25.44 12.92 -4.06
N TRP A 465 25.27 11.81 -4.80
CA TRP A 465 26.18 11.31 -5.84
C TRP A 465 25.34 10.88 -7.06
N ALA A 466 24.69 11.86 -7.69
CA ALA A 466 23.63 11.61 -8.66
C ALA A 466 24.09 10.81 -9.90
N GLY A 467 25.36 10.93 -10.31
CA GLY A 467 25.93 10.17 -11.43
C GLY A 467 25.12 10.38 -12.71
N SER A 468 24.43 9.33 -13.17
CA SER A 468 23.57 9.42 -14.35
C SER A 468 22.17 9.99 -14.11
N GLY A 469 21.79 10.29 -12.87
CA GLY A 469 20.48 10.83 -12.52
C GLY A 469 19.36 9.78 -12.30
N THR A 470 19.70 8.49 -12.18
CA THR A 470 18.72 7.40 -12.07
C THR A 470 17.77 7.57 -10.87
N THR A 471 18.29 7.92 -9.69
CA THR A 471 17.46 8.13 -8.49
C THR A 471 16.45 9.26 -8.71
N ILE A 472 16.88 10.36 -9.33
CA ILE A 472 16.06 11.55 -9.60
C ILE A 472 14.92 11.20 -10.56
N LYS A 473 15.23 10.53 -11.69
CA LYS A 473 14.23 10.04 -12.63
C LYS A 473 13.15 9.20 -11.93
N VAL A 474 13.58 8.21 -11.14
CA VAL A 474 12.67 7.26 -10.49
C VAL A 474 11.83 7.94 -9.41
N ALA A 475 12.39 8.90 -8.66
CA ALA A 475 11.63 9.68 -7.69
C ALA A 475 10.52 10.50 -8.38
N ASN A 476 10.84 11.18 -9.48
CA ASN A 476 9.88 11.96 -10.27
C ASN A 476 8.75 11.07 -10.83
N GLU A 477 9.08 9.91 -11.41
CA GLU A 477 8.07 8.94 -11.90
C GLU A 477 7.14 8.42 -10.80
N LEU A 478 7.60 8.42 -9.56
CA LEU A 478 6.81 8.02 -8.40
C LEU A 478 6.10 9.21 -7.74
N ASN A 479 6.00 10.38 -8.37
CA ASN A 479 5.36 11.58 -7.78
C ASN A 479 6.04 12.03 -6.46
N ARG A 480 7.36 11.91 -6.38
CA ARG A 480 8.18 12.52 -5.32
C ARG A 480 8.99 13.67 -5.91
N HIS A 481 9.41 14.61 -5.07
CA HIS A 481 10.40 15.62 -5.44
C HIS A 481 11.80 15.01 -5.30
N ALA A 482 12.75 15.46 -6.11
CA ALA A 482 14.11 14.95 -6.06
C ALA A 482 15.14 16.06 -6.20
N VAL A 483 16.23 15.92 -5.44
CA VAL A 483 17.44 16.73 -5.55
C VAL A 483 18.64 15.81 -5.75
N GLY A 484 19.46 16.12 -6.75
CA GLY A 484 20.71 15.42 -7.06
C GLY A 484 21.89 16.37 -7.04
N TYR A 485 23.06 15.87 -6.65
CA TYR A 485 24.33 16.58 -6.79
C TYR A 485 25.30 15.76 -7.65
N GLU A 486 25.85 16.38 -8.69
CA GLU A 486 26.87 15.78 -9.55
C GLU A 486 28.00 16.78 -9.80
N ARG A 487 29.24 16.42 -9.48
CA ARG A 487 30.37 17.33 -9.59
C ARG A 487 30.94 17.38 -11.00
N GLU A 488 30.87 16.27 -11.74
CA GLU A 488 31.53 16.12 -13.03
C GLU A 488 30.63 16.63 -14.17
N LEU A 489 30.97 17.80 -14.73
CA LEU A 489 30.19 18.45 -15.80
C LEU A 489 29.94 17.55 -17.02
N LYS A 490 30.84 16.59 -17.30
CA LYS A 490 30.71 15.64 -18.41
C LYS A 490 29.46 14.76 -18.33
N TYR A 491 28.85 14.59 -17.16
CA TYR A 491 27.63 13.80 -17.00
C TYR A 491 26.34 14.62 -17.13
N LYS A 492 26.44 15.94 -17.24
CA LYS A 492 25.29 16.83 -17.45
C LYS A 492 24.39 16.38 -18.62
N PRO A 493 24.92 16.07 -19.83
CA PRO A 493 24.09 15.63 -20.95
C PRO A 493 23.36 14.31 -20.68
N VAL A 494 24.02 13.37 -20.00
CA VAL A 494 23.46 12.06 -19.62
C VAL A 494 22.27 12.24 -18.66
N ILE A 495 22.39 13.17 -17.70
CA ILE A 495 21.32 13.49 -16.76
C ILE A 495 20.14 14.14 -17.50
N MET A 496 20.40 15.11 -18.39
CA MET A 496 19.35 15.80 -19.16
C MET A 496 18.56 14.83 -20.05
N GLU A 497 19.26 13.96 -20.78
CA GLU A 497 18.64 12.91 -21.60
C GLU A 497 17.79 11.98 -20.72
N LYS A 498 18.34 11.54 -19.58
CA LYS A 498 17.64 10.64 -18.65
C LYS A 498 16.38 11.25 -18.04
N LEU A 499 16.37 12.56 -17.82
CA LEU A 499 15.23 13.30 -17.30
C LEU A 499 14.26 13.78 -18.41
N GLY A 500 14.57 13.55 -19.69
CA GLY A 500 13.73 13.93 -20.83
C GLY A 500 13.68 15.44 -21.07
N LEU A 501 14.76 16.17 -20.76
CA LEU A 501 14.84 17.63 -20.81
C LEU A 501 15.46 18.20 -22.11
N THR A 502 15.66 17.36 -23.13
CA THR A 502 16.20 17.79 -24.42
C THR A 502 15.06 18.16 -25.37
N ASP A 503 14.90 19.45 -25.68
CA ASP A 503 13.96 19.95 -26.69
C ASP A 503 14.66 20.04 -28.07
N GLY A 504 14.18 19.26 -29.05
CA GLY A 504 14.56 19.38 -30.46
C GLY A 504 15.67 18.43 -30.96
N GLU A 505 15.58 18.07 -32.25
CA GLU A 505 16.57 17.22 -32.95
C GLU A 505 17.99 17.80 -32.85
N SER A 506 18.16 19.13 -32.80
CA SER A 506 19.48 19.78 -32.71
C SER A 506 20.20 19.53 -31.38
N ASP A 507 19.48 19.58 -30.25
CA ASP A 507 20.09 19.38 -28.93
C ASP A 507 20.34 17.89 -28.69
N THR A 508 19.50 17.03 -29.26
CA THR A 508 19.68 15.57 -29.22
C THR A 508 20.89 15.15 -30.03
N GLU A 509 21.12 15.76 -31.20
CA GLU A 509 22.28 15.52 -32.04
C GLU A 509 23.56 16.07 -31.39
N VAL A 510 23.52 17.25 -30.76
CA VAL A 510 24.65 17.80 -29.99
C VAL A 510 24.99 16.93 -28.78
N VAL A 511 24.00 16.47 -28.01
CA VAL A 511 24.21 15.56 -26.88
C VAL A 511 24.76 14.22 -27.35
N ARG A 512 24.23 13.68 -28.46
CA ARG A 512 24.73 12.45 -29.07
C ARG A 512 26.17 12.61 -29.58
N THR A 513 26.48 13.69 -30.29
CA THR A 513 27.84 14.01 -30.74
C THR A 513 28.78 14.23 -29.56
N MET A 514 28.34 14.85 -28.45
CA MET A 514 29.14 14.96 -27.23
C MET A 514 29.37 13.60 -26.55
N ILE A 515 28.35 12.73 -26.50
CA ILE A 515 28.47 11.36 -25.98
C ILE A 515 29.44 10.54 -26.86
N GLU A 516 29.35 10.67 -28.18
CA GLU A 516 30.24 10.05 -29.17
C GLU A 516 31.66 10.62 -29.06
N SER A 517 31.82 11.94 -28.86
CA SER A 517 33.13 12.59 -28.64
C SER A 517 33.79 12.12 -27.34
N VAL A 518 33.02 11.92 -26.27
CA VAL A 518 33.52 11.34 -25.00
C VAL A 518 33.92 9.88 -25.20
N GLN A 519 33.30 9.15 -26.13
CA GLN A 519 33.69 7.78 -26.48
C GLN A 519 34.92 7.75 -27.40
N GLU A 520 35.04 8.67 -28.34
CA GLU A 520 36.19 8.79 -29.27
C GLU A 520 37.47 9.25 -28.57
N ILE A 521 37.39 10.26 -27.70
CA ILE A 521 38.53 10.69 -26.84
C ILE A 521 39.03 9.50 -26.02
N ARG A 522 38.14 8.60 -25.58
CA ARG A 522 38.50 7.36 -24.87
C ARG A 522 39.25 6.36 -25.75
N SER A 523 38.89 6.26 -27.02
CA SER A 523 39.59 5.41 -27.98
C SER A 523 40.95 5.98 -28.38
N GLU A 524 41.08 7.30 -28.52
CA GLU A 524 42.35 7.96 -28.82
C GLU A 524 43.34 7.89 -27.65
N VAL A 525 42.87 8.03 -26.40
CA VAL A 525 43.70 7.85 -25.20
C VAL A 525 44.18 6.40 -25.07
N GLN A 526 43.33 5.39 -25.38
CA GLN A 526 43.76 3.98 -25.43
C GLN A 526 44.76 3.69 -26.56
N VAL A 527 44.66 4.39 -27.70
CA VAL A 527 45.62 4.25 -28.82
C VAL A 527 46.95 4.93 -28.49
N LEU A 528 46.95 6.05 -27.77
CA LEU A 528 48.18 6.72 -27.30
C LEU A 528 48.90 5.91 -26.22
N GLU A 529 48.18 5.28 -25.28
CA GLU A 529 48.74 4.35 -24.29
C GLU A 529 49.29 3.08 -24.96
N GLY A 530 48.62 2.58 -26.01
CA GLY A 530 49.12 1.45 -26.81
C GLY A 530 50.30 1.78 -27.72
N ALA A 531 50.46 3.04 -28.14
CA ALA A 531 51.59 3.49 -28.96
C ALA A 531 52.87 3.70 -28.13
N THR A 532 52.75 3.99 -26.83
CA THR A 532 53.89 4.00 -25.90
C THR A 532 54.43 2.61 -25.54
N GLU A 533 53.66 1.55 -25.76
CA GLU A 533 54.11 0.16 -25.51
C GLU A 533 54.69 -0.55 -26.75
N ALA A 534 54.64 0.06 -27.94
CA ALA A 534 55.05 -0.57 -29.19
C ALA A 534 56.45 -0.15 -29.70
N GLY A 535 57.30 0.38 -28.82
CA GLY A 535 58.62 0.88 -29.18
C GLY A 535 59.70 0.50 -28.18
N GLU A 536 59.97 -0.79 -27.99
CA GLU A 536 61.29 -1.29 -27.54
C GLU A 536 61.37 -2.82 -27.72
N THR A 537 61.98 -3.23 -28.84
CA THR A 537 62.48 -4.60 -29.06
C THR A 537 63.98 -4.67 -28.78
N GLU A 538 64.37 -5.78 -28.14
CA GLU A 538 65.71 -6.35 -27.99
C GLU A 538 66.73 -5.63 -27.08
N GLY A 539 67.28 -6.40 -26.13
CA GLY A 539 68.70 -6.30 -25.77
C GLY A 539 69.04 -6.02 -24.30
N ASP A 540 69.20 -7.10 -23.53
CA ASP A 540 70.32 -7.37 -22.59
C ASP A 540 70.60 -6.49 -21.35
N ILE A 541 71.12 -7.19 -20.30
CA ILE A 541 71.87 -6.71 -19.11
C ILE A 541 70.99 -6.27 -17.91
N CYS A 542 71.19 -6.65 -16.64
CA CYS A 542 72.24 -7.40 -15.94
C CYS A 542 71.68 -8.05 -14.67
N MET A 543 72.30 -9.16 -14.27
CA MET A 543 72.28 -9.70 -12.91
C MET A 543 72.76 -8.67 -11.87
N ALA A 544 72.06 -8.58 -10.73
CA ALA A 544 72.65 -8.14 -9.48
C ALA A 544 72.15 -9.02 -8.32
N LYS A 545 73.12 -9.68 -7.69
CA LYS A 545 73.02 -10.67 -6.61
C LYS A 545 72.39 -10.10 -5.34
N ILE A 546 71.57 -10.91 -4.68
CA ILE A 546 71.19 -10.76 -3.27
C ILE A 546 72.31 -11.40 -2.42
N PRO A 547 72.82 -10.78 -1.34
CA PRO A 547 73.75 -11.44 -0.44
C PRO A 547 73.02 -12.43 0.47
N GLU A 548 73.50 -13.67 0.48
CA GLU A 548 73.29 -14.63 1.56
C GLU A 548 74.26 -14.32 2.70
N ASP A 549 73.73 -14.20 3.92
CA ASP A 549 74.38 -14.43 5.22
C ASP A 549 73.23 -14.39 6.25
N GLY A 550 73.03 -15.30 7.20
CA GLY A 550 73.70 -16.53 7.58
C GLY A 550 73.03 -17.02 8.85
N ALA A 551 72.61 -18.29 8.89
CA ALA A 551 72.37 -19.03 10.13
C ALA A 551 72.46 -20.53 9.83
N THR A 552 73.59 -21.10 10.23
CA THR A 552 73.98 -22.51 10.09
C THR A 552 73.08 -23.49 10.86
N PRO A 553 73.07 -24.76 10.45
CA PRO A 553 72.17 -25.80 10.93
C PRO A 553 72.72 -26.53 12.16
N VAL A 554 71.83 -27.08 12.98
CA VAL A 554 72.16 -28.16 13.90
C VAL A 554 71.13 -29.27 13.70
N GLU A 555 71.61 -30.40 13.20
CA GLU A 555 70.88 -31.67 13.14
C GLU A 555 71.74 -32.78 13.76
N MET A 556 71.05 -33.82 14.26
CA MET A 556 71.49 -35.11 14.84
C MET A 556 71.89 -35.10 16.33
N SER A 557 71.44 -36.02 17.20
CA SER A 557 71.10 -37.46 17.05
C SER A 557 70.08 -37.91 18.14
N LEU A 558 69.01 -38.65 17.79
CA LEU A 558 68.81 -40.12 17.92
C LEU A 558 69.03 -40.80 19.31
N ASN A 559 67.96 -41.49 19.73
CA ASN A 559 67.84 -42.72 20.54
C ASN A 559 68.24 -42.74 22.04
N GLN A 560 67.23 -42.77 22.91
CA GLN A 560 66.78 -43.97 23.65
C GLN A 560 65.36 -43.79 24.17
#